data_AF-A0A1Y0BJS8-F1
#
_entry.id   AF-A0A1Y0BJS8-F1
#
_cell.length_a   1.000
_cell.length_b   1.000
_cell.length_c   1.000
_cell.angle_alpha   90.00
_cell.angle_beta   90.00
_cell.angle_gamma   90.00
#
_symmetry.space_group_name_H-M   'P 1'
#
loop_
_entity.id
_entity.type
_entity.pdbx_description
1 polymer ?
#
loop_
_entity_poly.entity_id
_entity_poly.type
_entity_poly.pdbx_seq_one_letter_code
_entity_poly.pdbx_strand_id
1 'polypeptide(L)' 'MQHWLAQLGCRAPMEHWREEALRWALTRGSRSGRSAYQFARDYAGRLALGASS' A
#
# COMPACT_ATOMS: atom_id res chain seq x y z
N MET A 1 -2.69 0.37 7.05
CA MET A 1 -2.62 0.44 5.57
C MET A 1 -3.45 1.59 5.03
N GLN A 2 -4.78 1.55 5.21
CA GLN A 2 -5.71 2.60 4.79
C GLN A 2 -5.29 4.01 5.27
N HIS A 3 -4.90 4.16 6.55
CA HIS A 3 -4.40 5.43 7.09
C HIS A 3 -3.24 6.01 6.26
N TRP A 4 -2.22 5.20 5.98
CA TRP A 4 -1.04 5.65 5.22
C TRP A 4 -1.34 5.92 3.76
N LEU A 5 -2.16 5.08 3.12
CA LEU A 5 -2.60 5.31 1.75
C LEU A 5 -3.35 6.65 1.63
N ALA A 6 -4.25 6.94 2.56
CA ALA A 6 -4.95 8.22 2.63
C ALA A 6 -3.99 9.39 2.84
N GLN A 7 -3.01 9.28 3.75
CA GLN A 7 -1.98 10.30 3.96
C GLN A 7 -1.10 10.53 2.71
N LEU A 8 -0.90 9.50 1.89
CA LEU A 8 -0.16 9.57 0.63
C LEU A 8 -1.02 10.01 -0.56
N GLY A 9 -2.27 10.43 -0.32
CA GLY A 9 -3.21 10.87 -1.37
C GLY A 9 -3.82 9.72 -2.19
N CYS A 10 -3.53 8.47 -1.85
CA CYS A 10 -4.10 7.30 -2.52
C CYS A 10 -5.47 6.96 -1.90
N ARG A 11 -6.55 7.23 -2.63
CA ARG A 11 -7.93 6.88 -2.22
C ARG A 11 -8.47 5.62 -2.90
N ALA A 12 -7.59 4.69 -3.24
CA ALA A 12 -8.01 3.40 -3.81
C ALA A 12 -8.90 2.63 -2.80
N PRO A 13 -10.05 2.09 -3.24
CA PRO A 13 -10.88 1.26 -2.38
C PRO A 13 -10.11 0.03 -1.90
N MET A 14 -10.50 -0.47 -0.73
CA MET A 14 -9.74 -1.51 -0.02
C MET A 14 -9.55 -2.77 -0.86
N GLU A 15 -10.55 -3.15 -1.66
CA GLU A 15 -10.47 -4.31 -2.57
C GLU A 15 -9.27 -4.26 -3.53
N HIS A 16 -8.81 -3.07 -3.94
CA HIS A 16 -7.70 -2.94 -4.90
C HIS A 16 -6.31 -3.18 -4.31
N TRP A 17 -6.15 -3.12 -2.99
CA TRP A 17 -4.83 -3.24 -2.35
C TRP A 17 -4.80 -4.25 -1.20
N ARG A 18 -5.94 -4.70 -0.68
CA ARG A 18 -6.01 -5.55 0.52
C ARG A 18 -5.29 -6.89 0.34
N GLU A 19 -5.53 -7.57 -0.78
CA GLU A 19 -4.89 -8.86 -1.04
C GLU A 19 -3.37 -8.71 -1.17
N GLU A 20 -2.92 -7.68 -1.87
CA GLU A 20 -1.50 -7.39 -2.05
C GLU A 20 -0.82 -6.99 -0.73
N ALA A 21 -1.51 -6.21 0.10
CA ALA A 21 -1.06 -5.84 1.44
C ALA A 21 -0.92 -7.07 2.38
N LEU A 22 -1.84 -8.04 2.27
CA LEU A 22 -1.77 -9.29 3.02
C LEU A 22 -0.56 -10.11 2.58
N ARG A 23 -0.36 -10.28 1.26
CA ARG A 23 0.82 -10.95 0.71
C ARG A 23 2.12 -10.27 1.17
N TRP A 24 2.17 -8.95 1.11
CA TRP A 24 3.32 -8.17 1.56
C TRP A 24 3.66 -8.42 3.04
N ALA A 25 2.65 -8.44 3.91
CA ALA A 25 2.84 -8.69 5.34
C ALA A 25 3.34 -10.11 5.63
N LEU A 26 2.82 -11.10 4.89
CA LEU A 26 3.21 -12.50 5.00
C LEU A 26 4.67 -12.71 4.55
N THR A 27 5.05 -12.22 3.37
CA THR A 27 6.39 -12.40 2.80
C THR A 27 7.50 -11.77 3.66
N ARG A 28 7.19 -10.67 4.33
CA ARG A 28 8.15 -9.92 5.17
C ARG A 28 8.14 -10.36 6.64
N GLY A 29 7.29 -11.33 7.02
CA GLY A 29 7.14 -11.81 8.40
C GLY A 29 6.76 -10.71 9.41
N SER A 30 6.18 -9.60 8.95
CA SER A 30 6.01 -8.39 9.76
C SER A 30 4.54 -8.03 9.96
N ARG A 31 4.17 -7.84 11.22
CA ARG A 31 2.84 -7.40 11.65
C ARG A 31 2.84 -5.98 12.22
N SER A 32 3.87 -5.18 11.94
CA SER A 32 4.07 -3.84 12.53
C SER A 32 3.58 -2.69 11.62
N GLY A 33 3.34 -1.53 12.23
CA GLY A 33 3.00 -0.29 11.50
C GLY A 33 4.06 0.17 10.48
N ARG A 34 5.34 -0.21 10.66
CA ARG A 34 6.42 0.09 9.70
C ARG A 34 6.22 -0.62 8.36
N SER A 35 5.74 -1.86 8.36
CA SER A 35 5.42 -2.58 7.11
C SER A 35 4.21 -2.00 6.42
N ALA A 36 3.27 -1.43 7.18
CA ALA A 36 2.11 -0.78 6.60
C ALA A 36 2.48 0.51 5.84
N TYR A 37 3.39 1.31 6.39
CA TYR A 37 3.87 2.50 5.69
C TYR A 37 4.68 2.15 4.43
N GLN A 38 5.56 1.14 4.51
CA GLN A 38 6.37 0.70 3.37
C GLN A 38 5.51 0.23 2.19
N PHE A 39 4.51 -0.62 2.45
CA PHE A 39 3.57 -1.05 1.41
C PHE A 39 2.82 0.16 0.82
N ALA A 40 2.28 1.04 1.67
CA ALA A 40 1.48 2.16 1.19
C ALA A 40 2.29 3.10 0.29
N ARG A 41 3.56 3.32 0.61
CA ARG A 41 4.48 4.13 -0.20
C ARG A 41 4.81 3.48 -1.55
N ASP A 42 5.08 2.18 -1.56
CA ASP A 42 5.32 1.42 -2.79
C ASP A 42 4.10 1.42 -3.71
N TYR A 43 2.94 1.07 -3.17
CA TYR A 43 1.68 1.00 -3.90
C TYR A 43 1.27 2.36 -4.49
N ALA A 44 1.32 3.43 -3.68
CA ALA A 44 1.01 4.78 -4.16
C ALA A 44 2.00 5.25 -5.24
N GLY A 45 3.28 4.92 -5.11
CA GLY A 45 4.30 5.23 -6.12
C GLY A 45 4.03 4.54 -7.46
N ARG A 46 3.69 3.25 -7.43
CA ARG A 46 3.33 2.50 -8.66
C ARG A 46 2.12 3.09 -9.37
N LEU A 47 1.08 3.46 -8.63
CA LEU A 47 -0.11 4.10 -9.21
C LEU A 47 0.22 5.46 -9.85
N ALA A 48 1.05 6.28 -9.19
CA ALA A 48 1.45 7.58 -9.71
C ALA A 48 2.27 7.47 -11.01
N LEU A 49 3.16 6.48 -11.09
CA LEU A 49 3.94 6.19 -12.29
C LEU A 49 3.05 5.66 -13.43
N GLY A 50 2.11 4.77 -13.12
CA GLY A 50 1.18 4.21 -14.11
C GLY A 50 0.14 5.19 -14.64
N ALA A 51 -0.21 6.23 -13.87
CA ALA A 51 -1.13 7.30 -14.29
C ALA A 51 -0.46 8.37 -15.18
N SER A 52 0.88 8.35 -15.30
CA SER A 52 1.66 9.32 -16.06
C SER A 52 1.99 8.82 -17.49
N SER A 53 1.25 7.84 -18.00
CA SER A 53 1.40 7.24 -19.35
C SER A 53 0.11 7.36 -20.15
#